data_AF-A0A964YJW9-F1
#
_entry.id   AF-A0A964YJW9-F1
#
_cell.length_a   1.000
_cell.length_b   1.000
_cell.length_c   1.000
_cell.angle_alpha   90.00
_cell.angle_beta   90.00
_cell.angle_gamma   90.00
#
_symmetry.space_group_name_H-M   'P 1'
#
loop_
_entity.id
_entity.type
_entity.pdbx_description
1 polymer ?
#
loop_
_entity_poly.entity_id
_entity_poly.type
_entity_poly.pdbx_seq_one_letter_code
_entity_poly.pdbx_strand_id
1 'polypeptide(L)'
;MKLRLNLWKQKDAANASIFCKSCPLARVLWIQPHGTQIEPPWEEWSRIFQWVGPAPQGVKWTVYWFPAHIKRILPSPGQEVGPQNINGGYCFPCNPLSIVVYRFEEATRVLLHEVLHAACTDPPQAPLPWKEATTETWAELFLVALCSKGDGGKAKQFWKLQSQWIANQNTTLQESYGVMTSKDYAWRYTLGREHVLQNLGVLLPKGHHQKNNSSRLTHPSLCA
;
A
#
# COMPACT_ATOMS: atom_id res chain seq x y z
N MET A 1 -7.75 10.59 9.16
CA MET A 1 -9.12 10.74 9.69
C MET A 1 -10.03 11.59 8.81
N LYS A 2 -9.58 12.76 8.31
CA LYS A 2 -10.40 13.66 7.47
C LYS A 2 -10.95 13.04 6.16
N LEU A 3 -10.20 12.12 5.53
CA LEU A 3 -10.57 11.60 4.19
C LEU A 3 -11.83 10.73 4.21
N ARG A 4 -11.89 9.76 5.12
CA ARG A 4 -13.05 8.89 5.31
C ARG A 4 -14.26 9.69 5.78
N LEU A 5 -14.04 10.62 6.71
CA LEU A 5 -15.09 11.49 7.24
C LEU A 5 -15.72 12.36 6.15
N ASN A 6 -14.94 12.86 5.19
CA ASN A 6 -15.47 13.67 4.10
C ASN A 6 -16.36 12.86 3.15
N LEU A 7 -15.92 11.67 2.73
CA LEU A 7 -16.75 10.79 1.88
C LEU A 7 -17.99 10.29 2.63
N TRP A 8 -17.85 10.02 3.92
CA TRP A 8 -18.98 9.64 4.77
C TRP A 8 -20.00 10.78 4.92
N LYS A 9 -19.54 12.02 5.16
CA LYS A 9 -20.41 13.20 5.20
C LYS A 9 -21.09 13.47 3.87
N GLN A 10 -20.42 13.25 2.74
CA GLN A 10 -21.05 13.36 1.42
C GLN A 10 -22.14 12.32 1.22
N LYS A 11 -21.94 11.08 1.70
CA LYS A 11 -22.99 10.06 1.74
C LYS A 11 -24.16 10.51 2.62
N ASP A 12 -23.90 11.01 3.82
CA ASP A 12 -24.96 11.46 4.74
C ASP A 12 -25.75 12.65 4.17
N ALA A 13 -25.12 13.47 3.32
CA ALA A 13 -25.75 14.55 2.57
C ALA A 13 -26.41 14.08 1.24
N ALA A 14 -26.60 12.77 1.03
CA ALA A 14 -27.16 12.16 -0.18
C ALA A 14 -26.41 12.44 -1.50
N ASN A 15 -25.15 12.87 -1.43
CA ASN A 15 -24.31 13.20 -2.59
C ASN A 15 -23.34 12.07 -2.99
N ALA A 16 -23.42 10.91 -2.32
CA ALA A 16 -22.58 9.74 -2.59
C ALA A 16 -23.35 8.45 -2.32
N SER A 17 -22.99 7.38 -3.02
CA SER A 17 -23.60 6.06 -2.87
C SER A 17 -22.59 5.03 -2.35
N ILE A 18 -23.09 4.03 -1.61
CA ILE A 18 -22.31 2.85 -1.23
C ILE A 18 -22.50 1.80 -2.32
N PHE A 19 -21.40 1.22 -2.76
CA PHE A 19 -21.37 0.11 -3.70
C PHE A 19 -20.74 -1.10 -3.03
N CYS A 20 -21.09 -2.30 -3.52
CA CYS A 20 -20.54 -3.56 -3.05
C CYS A 20 -20.30 -4.50 -4.22
N LYS A 21 -19.12 -5.11 -4.25
CA LYS A 21 -18.75 -6.17 -5.19
C LYS A 21 -18.18 -7.33 -4.39
N SER A 22 -18.56 -8.55 -4.72
CA SER A 22 -18.17 -9.73 -3.95
C SER A 22 -17.81 -10.92 -4.83
N CYS A 23 -16.88 -11.73 -4.35
CA CYS A 23 -16.56 -13.05 -4.87
C CYS A 23 -16.78 -14.10 -3.74
N PRO A 24 -16.49 -15.39 -3.97
CA PRO A 24 -16.57 -16.40 -2.90
C PRO A 24 -15.68 -16.09 -1.69
N LEU A 25 -14.50 -15.49 -1.92
CA LEU A 25 -13.49 -15.25 -0.87
C LEU A 25 -13.62 -13.88 -0.19
N ALA A 26 -14.19 -12.89 -0.86
CA ALA A 26 -14.13 -11.50 -0.41
C ALA A 26 -15.38 -10.68 -0.76
N ARG A 27 -15.55 -9.59 -0.02
CA ARG A 27 -16.48 -8.49 -0.33
C ARG A 27 -15.74 -7.16 -0.19
N VAL A 28 -15.96 -6.29 -1.16
CA VAL A 28 -15.40 -4.94 -1.22
C VAL A 28 -16.55 -3.96 -1.22
N LEU A 29 -16.60 -3.11 -0.19
CA LEU A 29 -17.54 -2.01 -0.08
C LEU A 29 -16.80 -0.71 -0.36
N TRP A 30 -17.38 0.19 -1.15
CA TRP A 30 -16.79 1.52 -1.37
C TRP A 30 -17.83 2.62 -1.45
N ILE A 31 -17.38 3.85 -1.20
CA ILE A 31 -18.19 5.07 -1.28
C ILE A 31 -17.64 5.92 -2.41
N GLN A 32 -18.50 6.37 -3.30
CA GLN A 32 -18.13 7.33 -4.34
C GLN A 32 -19.22 8.39 -4.55
N PRO A 33 -18.85 9.65 -4.85
CA PRO A 33 -19.81 10.71 -5.17
C PRO A 33 -20.66 10.37 -6.40
N HIS A 34 -21.87 10.93 -6.48
CA HIS A 34 -22.67 10.80 -7.71
C HIS A 34 -21.93 11.41 -8.92
N GLY A 35 -22.07 10.77 -10.08
CA GLY A 35 -21.34 11.17 -11.30
C GLY A 35 -19.90 10.67 -11.38
N THR A 36 -19.37 10.02 -10.34
CA THR A 36 -18.08 9.31 -10.42
C THR A 36 -18.29 7.84 -10.78
N GLN A 37 -17.41 7.31 -11.64
CA GLN A 37 -17.38 5.90 -12.02
C GLN A 37 -16.02 5.31 -11.68
N ILE A 38 -15.83 4.97 -10.41
CA ILE A 38 -14.62 4.33 -9.89
C ILE A 38 -15.00 2.93 -9.42
N GLU A 39 -14.32 1.93 -9.96
CA GLU A 39 -14.41 0.55 -9.52
C GLU A 39 -13.10 0.07 -8.92
N PRO A 40 -13.15 -0.89 -7.96
CA PRO A 40 -11.94 -1.55 -7.51
C PRO A 40 -11.28 -2.28 -8.70
N PRO A 41 -9.93 -2.32 -8.78
CA PRO A 41 -9.19 -3.16 -9.73
C PRO A 41 -9.51 -4.65 -9.53
N TRP A 42 -10.65 -5.09 -10.07
CA TRP A 42 -11.33 -6.28 -9.58
C TRP A 42 -10.58 -7.56 -9.97
N GLU A 43 -9.93 -7.58 -11.13
CA GLU A 43 -9.10 -8.70 -11.58
C GLU A 43 -7.93 -8.91 -10.61
N GLU A 44 -7.19 -7.84 -10.33
CA GLU A 44 -6.04 -7.82 -9.43
C GLU A 44 -6.45 -8.19 -8.00
N TRP A 45 -7.51 -7.56 -7.48
CA TRP A 45 -7.96 -7.79 -6.11
C TRP A 45 -8.52 -9.20 -5.92
N SER A 46 -9.25 -9.71 -6.91
CA SER A 46 -9.71 -11.11 -6.89
C SER A 46 -8.54 -12.09 -6.86
N ARG A 47 -7.45 -11.81 -7.60
CA ARG A 47 -6.24 -12.62 -7.57
C ARG A 47 -5.54 -12.57 -6.22
N ILE A 48 -5.47 -11.40 -5.58
CA ILE A 48 -4.92 -11.25 -4.23
C ILE A 48 -5.70 -12.13 -3.24
N PHE A 49 -7.03 -12.09 -3.28
CA PHE A 49 -7.85 -12.94 -2.41
C PHE A 49 -7.66 -14.44 -2.68
N GLN A 50 -7.45 -14.83 -3.94
CA GLN A 50 -7.10 -16.22 -4.27
C GLN A 50 -5.75 -16.65 -3.70
N TRP A 51 -4.75 -15.77 -3.70
CA TRP A 51 -3.42 -16.08 -3.13
C TRP A 51 -3.45 -16.27 -1.63
N VAL A 52 -4.20 -15.45 -0.90
CA VAL A 52 -4.31 -15.59 0.56
C VAL A 52 -5.31 -16.67 0.99
N GLY A 53 -6.16 -17.11 0.07
CA GLY A 53 -7.11 -18.18 0.29
C GLY A 53 -8.32 -17.78 1.16
N PRO A 54 -9.11 -18.77 1.62
CA PRO A 54 -10.25 -18.54 2.49
C PRO A 54 -9.82 -17.89 3.81
N ALA A 55 -10.58 -16.91 4.29
CA ALA A 55 -10.34 -16.36 5.61
C ALA A 55 -10.69 -17.39 6.71
N PRO A 56 -10.11 -17.25 7.93
CA PRO A 56 -10.44 -18.11 9.06
C PRO A 56 -11.95 -18.19 9.30
N GLN A 57 -12.42 -19.35 9.79
CA GLN A 57 -13.82 -19.56 10.19
C GLN A 57 -14.84 -19.38 9.04
N GLY A 58 -14.40 -19.46 7.78
CA GLY A 58 -15.28 -19.42 6.60
C GLY A 58 -15.90 -18.06 6.31
N VAL A 59 -15.40 -16.98 6.92
CA VAL A 59 -15.86 -15.62 6.60
C VAL A 59 -15.24 -15.13 5.29
N LYS A 60 -15.81 -14.06 4.73
CA LYS A 60 -15.23 -13.36 3.57
C LYS A 60 -14.29 -12.25 4.04
N TRP A 61 -13.14 -12.11 3.37
CA TRP A 61 -12.32 -10.90 3.48
C TRP A 61 -13.18 -9.67 3.21
N THR A 62 -13.22 -8.73 4.16
CA THR A 62 -14.05 -7.53 4.07
C THR A 62 -13.17 -6.30 3.93
N VAL A 63 -13.26 -5.66 2.77
CA VAL A 63 -12.54 -4.43 2.47
C VAL A 63 -13.50 -3.25 2.43
N TYR A 64 -13.15 -2.18 3.12
CA TYR A 64 -13.77 -0.87 3.02
C TYR A 64 -12.84 0.07 2.27
N TRP A 65 -13.20 0.39 1.03
CA TRP A 65 -12.41 1.26 0.17
C TRP A 65 -13.02 2.66 0.07
N PHE A 66 -12.21 3.68 0.35
CA PHE A 66 -12.55 5.09 0.21
C PHE A 66 -11.62 5.67 -0.86
N PRO A 67 -12.00 5.65 -2.16
CA PRO A 67 -11.13 6.01 -3.29
C PRO A 67 -10.88 7.52 -3.39
N ALA A 68 -10.32 8.14 -2.35
CA ALA A 68 -9.99 9.56 -2.37
C ALA A 68 -8.84 9.83 -3.36
N HIS A 69 -9.06 10.76 -4.29
CA HIS A 69 -8.06 11.24 -5.27
C HIS A 69 -7.09 12.25 -4.63
N ILE A 70 -6.40 11.83 -3.57
CA ILE A 70 -5.44 12.67 -2.86
C ILE A 70 -4.06 12.06 -3.01
N LYS A 71 -3.18 12.83 -3.67
CA LYS A 71 -1.80 12.44 -3.94
C LYS A 71 -1.01 12.31 -2.65
N ARG A 72 -0.08 11.36 -2.63
CA ARG A 72 0.99 11.25 -1.64
C ARG A 72 2.07 12.26 -1.95
N ILE A 73 2.13 13.30 -1.13
CA ILE A 73 3.09 14.39 -1.27
C ILE A 73 3.92 14.48 0.00
N LEU A 74 5.24 14.49 -0.17
CA LEU A 74 6.20 14.79 0.89
C LEU A 74 5.95 16.22 1.42
N PRO A 75 6.15 16.46 2.72
CA PRO A 75 6.02 17.79 3.29
C PRO A 75 7.14 18.71 2.78
N SER A 76 7.23 19.94 3.28
CA SER A 76 8.40 20.77 2.96
C SER A 76 9.69 20.13 3.52
N PRO A 77 10.85 20.27 2.85
CA PRO A 77 12.11 19.73 3.35
C PRO A 77 12.38 20.15 4.81
N GLY A 78 12.91 19.22 5.60
CA GLY A 78 13.11 19.39 7.04
C GLY A 78 11.87 19.21 7.92
N GLN A 79 10.67 19.07 7.36
CA GLN A 79 9.46 18.69 8.11
C GLN A 79 9.34 17.16 8.24
N GLU A 80 8.76 16.72 9.35
CA GLU A 80 8.55 15.30 9.61
C GLU A 80 7.60 14.66 8.58
N VAL A 81 8.00 13.52 8.03
CA VAL A 81 7.20 12.74 7.08
C VAL A 81 6.30 11.77 7.85
N GLY A 82 5.05 12.17 8.05
CA GLY A 82 4.09 11.46 8.89
C GLY A 82 3.07 10.56 8.15
N PRO A 83 2.09 9.99 8.88
CA PRO A 83 1.05 9.13 8.32
C PRO A 83 0.26 9.78 7.18
N GLN A 84 0.02 11.09 7.24
CA GLN A 84 -0.66 11.85 6.20
C GLN A 84 0.07 11.85 4.86
N ASN A 85 1.39 11.64 4.87
CA ASN A 85 2.21 11.60 3.66
C ASN A 85 2.24 10.18 3.08
N ILE A 86 2.50 9.17 3.93
CA ILE A 86 2.85 7.81 3.46
C ILE A 86 1.79 6.74 3.76
N ASN A 87 0.84 6.93 4.68
CA ASN A 87 -0.15 5.88 4.96
C ASN A 87 -1.39 5.97 4.05
N GLY A 88 -1.82 4.84 3.50
CA GLY A 88 -3.02 4.69 2.67
C GLY A 88 -4.09 3.74 3.19
N GLY A 89 -3.82 3.02 4.28
CA GLY A 89 -4.72 2.00 4.80
C GLY A 89 -4.52 1.74 6.29
N TYR A 90 -5.34 0.84 6.81
CA TYR A 90 -5.08 0.15 8.06
C TYR A 90 -5.98 -1.08 8.16
N CYS A 91 -5.61 -2.01 9.03
CA CYS A 91 -6.45 -3.10 9.48
C CYS A 91 -6.20 -3.43 10.95
N PHE A 92 -6.97 -4.37 11.49
CA PHE A 92 -6.59 -5.05 12.73
C PHE A 92 -5.81 -6.31 12.37
N PRO A 93 -4.63 -6.55 12.97
CA PRO A 93 -3.88 -7.78 12.74
C PRO A 93 -4.74 -9.01 12.97
N CYS A 94 -4.58 -10.03 12.13
CA CYS A 94 -5.34 -11.29 12.24
C CYS A 94 -6.86 -11.14 12.12
N ASN A 95 -7.36 -10.06 11.51
CA ASN A 95 -8.79 -9.81 11.38
C ASN A 95 -9.21 -9.63 9.91
N PRO A 96 -9.88 -10.62 9.30
CA PRO A 96 -10.30 -10.55 7.90
C PRO A 96 -11.47 -9.59 7.65
N LEU A 97 -12.10 -9.04 8.70
CA LEU A 97 -13.35 -8.26 8.59
C LEU A 97 -13.13 -6.75 8.55
N SER A 98 -11.89 -6.28 8.70
CA SER A 98 -11.60 -4.86 8.94
C SER A 98 -10.39 -4.37 8.16
N ILE A 99 -10.37 -4.58 6.85
CA ILE A 99 -9.35 -4.00 5.97
C ILE A 99 -9.86 -2.68 5.42
N VAL A 100 -9.12 -1.59 5.63
CA VAL A 100 -9.50 -0.26 5.17
C VAL A 100 -8.44 0.29 4.24
N VAL A 101 -8.85 0.69 3.03
CA VAL A 101 -8.01 1.39 2.05
C VAL A 101 -8.65 2.75 1.80
N TYR A 102 -7.92 3.85 1.93
CA TYR A 102 -8.54 5.19 1.90
C TYR A 102 -7.91 6.18 0.89
N ARG A 103 -7.17 5.65 -0.09
CA ARG A 103 -6.71 6.41 -1.26
C ARG A 103 -6.98 5.59 -2.53
N PHE A 104 -7.20 6.30 -3.63
CA PHE A 104 -7.17 5.69 -4.96
C PHE A 104 -5.74 5.34 -5.38
N GLU A 105 -4.80 6.26 -5.12
CA GLU A 105 -3.37 6.06 -5.40
C GLU A 105 -2.81 4.87 -4.63
N GLU A 106 -2.20 3.92 -5.36
CA GLU A 106 -1.59 2.70 -4.83
C GLU A 106 -2.55 1.75 -4.09
N ALA A 107 -3.86 1.84 -4.36
CA ALA A 107 -4.87 1.07 -3.64
C ALA A 107 -4.59 -0.45 -3.63
N THR A 108 -4.08 -1.02 -4.72
CA THR A 108 -3.72 -2.44 -4.81
C THR A 108 -2.53 -2.82 -3.93
N ARG A 109 -1.48 -1.98 -3.87
CA ARG A 109 -0.34 -2.17 -2.96
C ARG A 109 -0.80 -2.12 -1.51
N VAL A 110 -1.62 -1.11 -1.18
CA VAL A 110 -2.18 -0.95 0.16
C VAL A 110 -3.04 -2.15 0.52
N LEU A 111 -3.89 -2.63 -0.39
CA LEU A 111 -4.67 -3.85 -0.15
C LEU A 111 -3.76 -5.04 0.17
N LEU A 112 -2.71 -5.27 -0.62
CA LEU A 112 -1.73 -6.34 -0.35
C LEU A 112 -1.14 -6.20 1.06
N HIS A 113 -0.67 -5.00 1.41
CA HIS A 113 -0.11 -4.71 2.73
C HIS A 113 -1.11 -5.03 3.86
N GLU A 114 -2.33 -4.51 3.78
CA GLU A 114 -3.32 -4.70 4.85
C GLU A 114 -3.86 -6.13 4.91
N VAL A 115 -3.98 -6.82 3.77
CA VAL A 115 -4.39 -8.23 3.76
C VAL A 115 -3.32 -9.10 4.41
N LEU A 116 -2.03 -8.83 4.23
CA LEU A 116 -0.95 -9.57 4.89
C LEU A 116 -1.03 -9.44 6.43
N HIS A 117 -1.21 -8.21 6.93
CA HIS A 117 -1.49 -8.00 8.36
C HIS A 117 -2.74 -8.76 8.84
N ALA A 118 -3.84 -8.65 8.09
CA ALA A 118 -5.10 -9.31 8.41
C ALA A 118 -5.02 -10.86 8.34
N ALA A 119 -4.08 -11.39 7.56
CA ALA A 119 -3.80 -12.82 7.40
C ALA A 119 -2.79 -13.38 8.41
N CYS A 120 -2.42 -12.60 9.44
CA CYS A 120 -1.44 -13.01 10.46
C CYS A 120 -0.04 -13.32 9.90
N THR A 121 0.38 -12.70 8.78
CA THR A 121 1.72 -12.97 8.22
C THR A 121 2.81 -12.10 8.83
N ASP A 122 2.49 -11.28 9.83
CA ASP A 122 3.46 -10.43 10.51
C ASP A 122 4.55 -11.27 11.18
N PRO A 123 5.83 -10.84 11.10
CA PRO A 123 6.90 -11.51 11.82
C PRO A 123 6.59 -11.55 13.33
N PRO A 124 6.55 -12.74 13.95
CA PRO A 124 6.27 -12.87 15.37
C PRO A 124 7.38 -12.17 16.17
N GLN A 125 7.01 -11.51 17.26
CA GLN A 125 7.93 -10.81 18.18
C GLN A 125 8.74 -9.64 17.59
N ALA A 126 8.59 -9.32 16.30
CA ALA A 126 9.22 -8.12 15.74
C ALA A 126 8.55 -6.84 16.29
N PRO A 127 9.32 -5.78 16.59
CA PRO A 127 8.75 -4.48 16.92
C PRO A 127 8.02 -3.89 15.71
N LEU A 128 7.04 -3.02 15.96
CA LEU A 128 6.14 -2.47 14.93
C LEU A 128 6.86 -1.91 13.68
N PRO A 129 7.94 -1.11 13.77
CA PRO A 129 8.61 -0.60 12.57
C PRO A 129 9.16 -1.71 11.67
N TRP A 130 9.63 -2.80 12.25
CA TRP A 130 10.15 -3.94 11.50
C TRP A 130 9.03 -4.79 10.91
N LYS A 131 7.91 -4.99 11.62
CA LYS A 131 6.72 -5.63 11.05
C LYS A 131 6.24 -4.90 9.81
N GLU A 132 6.06 -3.59 9.92
CA GLU A 132 5.61 -2.73 8.82
C GLU A 132 6.60 -2.75 7.65
N ALA A 133 7.91 -2.67 7.91
CA ALA A 133 8.93 -2.77 6.87
C ALA A 133 8.91 -4.12 6.14
N THR A 134 8.75 -5.22 6.88
CA THR A 134 8.66 -6.55 6.28
C THR A 134 7.38 -6.70 5.45
N THR A 135 6.23 -6.32 6.01
CA THR A 135 4.94 -6.43 5.32
C THR A 135 4.87 -5.53 4.09
N GLU A 136 5.41 -4.30 4.16
CA GLU A 136 5.52 -3.38 3.02
C GLU A 136 6.43 -3.93 1.92
N THR A 137 7.57 -4.55 2.27
CA THR A 137 8.47 -5.18 1.29
C THR A 137 7.79 -6.34 0.58
N TRP A 138 7.13 -7.24 1.31
CA TRP A 138 6.42 -8.36 0.70
C TRP A 138 5.23 -7.91 -0.14
N ALA A 139 4.48 -6.89 0.29
CA ALA A 139 3.40 -6.31 -0.51
C ALA A 139 3.90 -5.81 -1.87
N GLU A 140 5.08 -5.18 -1.92
CA GLU A 140 5.67 -4.72 -3.19
C GLU A 140 6.13 -5.88 -4.07
N LEU A 141 6.79 -6.89 -3.49
CA LEU A 141 7.23 -8.07 -4.25
C LEU A 141 6.03 -8.81 -4.86
N PHE A 142 4.93 -8.96 -4.11
CA PHE A 142 3.69 -9.53 -4.61
C PHE A 142 3.03 -8.65 -5.67
N LEU A 143 3.11 -7.33 -5.55
CA LEU A 143 2.60 -6.42 -6.57
C LEU A 143 3.36 -6.56 -7.89
N VAL A 144 4.69 -6.64 -7.84
CA VAL A 144 5.53 -6.89 -9.03
C VAL A 144 5.15 -8.22 -9.68
N ALA A 145 4.99 -9.28 -8.88
CA ALA A 145 4.55 -10.59 -9.37
C ALA A 145 3.16 -10.51 -10.02
N LEU A 146 2.21 -9.85 -9.36
CA LEU A 146 0.83 -9.68 -9.84
C LEU A 146 0.80 -9.00 -11.21
N CYS A 147 1.55 -7.90 -11.33
CA CYS A 147 1.53 -7.07 -12.52
C CYS A 147 2.34 -7.66 -13.67
N SER A 148 3.31 -8.53 -13.37
CA SER A 148 4.00 -9.31 -14.39
C SER A 148 3.11 -10.36 -15.09
N LYS A 149 1.99 -10.75 -14.47
CA LYS A 149 1.07 -11.78 -14.98
C LYS A 149 1.78 -13.10 -15.36
N GLY A 150 2.85 -13.46 -14.64
CA GLY A 150 3.65 -14.67 -14.88
C GLY A 150 4.76 -14.53 -15.93
N ASP A 151 4.92 -13.35 -16.54
CA ASP A 151 5.98 -13.07 -17.50
C ASP A 151 7.28 -12.66 -16.77
N GLY A 152 8.31 -13.52 -16.84
CA GLY A 152 9.60 -13.27 -16.19
C GLY A 152 10.37 -12.06 -16.74
N GLY A 153 10.18 -11.73 -18.02
CA GLY A 153 10.76 -10.53 -18.65
C GLY A 153 10.14 -9.26 -18.08
N LYS A 154 8.80 -9.22 -17.98
CA LYS A 154 8.07 -8.13 -17.33
C LYS A 154 8.41 -8.02 -15.86
N ALA A 155 8.48 -9.14 -15.13
CA ALA A 155 8.86 -9.15 -13.72
C ALA A 155 10.24 -8.51 -13.51
N LYS A 156 11.23 -8.87 -14.33
CA LYS A 156 12.57 -8.28 -14.30
C LYS A 156 12.56 -6.78 -14.60
N GLN A 157 11.81 -6.36 -15.63
CA GLN A 157 11.67 -4.94 -15.99
C GLN A 157 11.02 -4.13 -14.87
N PHE A 158 9.89 -4.62 -14.34
CA PHE A 158 9.17 -3.99 -13.24
C PHE A 158 10.00 -3.92 -11.97
N TRP A 159 10.71 -5.00 -11.61
CA TRP A 159 11.61 -4.97 -10.47
C TRP A 159 12.75 -3.98 -10.65
N LYS A 160 13.32 -3.84 -11.86
CA LYS A 160 14.34 -2.82 -12.15
C LYS A 160 13.81 -1.41 -11.91
N LEU A 161 12.61 -1.09 -12.37
CA LEU A 161 11.97 0.20 -12.13
C LEU A 161 11.70 0.43 -10.65
N GLN A 162 11.14 -0.57 -9.97
CA GLN A 162 10.72 -0.47 -8.58
C GLN A 162 11.91 -0.39 -7.63
N SER A 163 12.96 -1.19 -7.81
CA SER A 163 14.18 -1.13 -7.00
C SER A 163 14.90 0.21 -7.13
N GLN A 164 14.97 0.79 -8.34
CA GLN A 164 15.49 2.14 -8.52
C GLN A 164 14.60 3.19 -7.85
N TRP A 165 13.28 3.03 -7.91
CA TRP A 165 12.34 3.92 -7.22
C TRP A 165 12.55 3.91 -5.70
N ILE A 166 12.68 2.72 -5.10
CA ILE A 166 12.96 2.55 -3.66
C ILE A 166 14.29 3.23 -3.30
N ALA A 167 15.36 2.96 -4.05
CA ALA A 167 16.67 3.54 -3.80
C ALA A 167 16.64 5.09 -3.86
N ASN A 168 15.98 5.64 -4.87
CA ASN A 168 15.83 7.10 -5.03
C ASN A 168 15.01 7.74 -3.90
N GLN A 169 13.93 7.08 -3.48
CA GLN A 169 13.11 7.53 -2.34
C GLN A 169 13.91 7.49 -1.04
N ASN A 170 14.68 6.42 -0.80
CA ASN A 170 15.56 6.32 0.38
C ASN A 170 16.58 7.47 0.41
N THR A 171 17.31 7.71 -0.70
CA THR A 171 18.26 8.82 -0.81
C THR A 171 17.59 10.16 -0.53
N THR A 172 16.42 10.41 -1.12
CA THR A 172 15.69 11.68 -0.93
C THR A 172 15.27 11.89 0.52
N LEU A 173 14.76 10.84 1.18
CA LEU A 173 14.31 10.90 2.57
C LEU A 173 15.47 11.06 3.56
N GLN A 174 16.60 10.42 3.30
CA GLN A 174 17.82 10.59 4.10
C GLN A 174 18.35 12.01 3.98
N GLU A 175 18.55 12.49 2.75
CA GLU A 175 19.23 13.77 2.49
C GLU A 175 18.37 15.00 2.80
N SER A 176 17.06 14.94 2.55
CA SER A 176 16.17 16.12 2.63
C SER A 176 15.20 16.13 3.79
N TYR A 177 14.97 14.99 4.43
CA TYR A 177 13.97 14.84 5.50
C TYR A 177 14.53 14.20 6.77
N GLY A 178 15.81 13.83 6.79
CA GLY A 178 16.48 13.31 7.99
C GLY A 178 15.93 11.97 8.49
N VAL A 179 15.32 11.16 7.61
CA VAL A 179 14.85 9.81 7.97
C VAL A 179 16.05 8.88 8.07
N MET A 180 16.36 8.39 9.27
CA MET A 180 17.59 7.64 9.53
C MET A 180 17.36 6.33 10.28
N THR A 181 16.39 6.27 11.19
CA THR A 181 16.24 5.16 12.13
C THR A 181 14.80 4.67 12.22
N SER A 182 14.60 3.49 12.81
CA SER A 182 13.27 2.92 13.05
C SER A 182 12.37 3.75 13.98
N LYS A 183 12.90 4.81 14.60
CA LYS A 183 12.11 5.79 15.37
C LYS A 183 11.38 6.78 14.45
N ASP A 184 11.88 6.99 13.24
CA ASP A 184 11.27 7.88 12.26
C ASP A 184 10.07 7.19 11.62
N TYR A 185 8.90 7.82 11.63
CA TYR A 185 7.66 7.19 11.15
C TYR A 185 7.80 6.67 9.71
N ALA A 186 8.43 7.45 8.82
CA ALA A 186 8.61 7.08 7.43
C ALA A 186 9.55 5.89 7.21
N TRP A 187 10.50 5.63 8.12
CA TRP A 187 11.52 4.60 7.98
C TRP A 187 10.91 3.23 7.70
N ARG A 188 9.81 2.91 8.38
CA ARG A 188 9.13 1.61 8.26
C ARG A 188 8.51 1.36 6.88
N TYR A 189 8.37 2.40 6.07
CA TYR A 189 7.85 2.31 4.70
C TYR A 189 8.91 2.55 3.62
N THR A 190 10.15 2.87 4.01
CA THR A 190 11.22 3.23 3.07
C THR A 190 12.54 2.53 3.44
N LEU A 191 13.41 3.14 4.23
CA LEU A 191 14.74 2.60 4.56
C LEU A 191 14.66 1.22 5.24
N GLY A 192 13.64 0.95 6.05
CA GLY A 192 13.42 -0.35 6.64
C GLY A 192 13.22 -1.45 5.61
N ARG A 193 12.62 -1.13 4.45
CA ARG A 193 12.41 -2.09 3.35
C ARG A 193 13.73 -2.53 2.74
N GLU A 194 14.70 -1.61 2.63
CA GLU A 194 16.03 -1.93 2.13
C GLU A 194 16.72 -2.98 3.01
N HIS A 195 16.62 -2.85 4.33
CA HIS A 195 17.16 -3.86 5.26
C HIS A 195 16.49 -5.23 5.07
N VAL A 196 15.17 -5.25 4.86
CA VAL A 196 14.44 -6.50 4.58
C VAL A 196 14.90 -7.11 3.25
N LEU A 197 15.06 -6.29 2.19
CA LEU A 197 15.54 -6.75 0.88
C LEU A 197 16.98 -7.30 0.96
N GLN A 198 17.87 -6.63 1.69
CA GLN A 198 19.23 -7.10 1.93
C GLN A 198 19.25 -8.47 2.62
N ASN A 199 18.38 -8.68 3.61
CA ASN A 199 18.23 -9.98 4.28
C ASN A 199 17.71 -11.08 3.34
N LEU A 200 16.98 -10.71 2.28
CA LEU A 200 16.56 -11.62 1.21
C LEU A 200 17.63 -11.81 0.12
N GLY A 201 18.82 -11.22 0.28
CA GLY A 201 19.89 -11.26 -0.73
C GLY A 201 19.64 -10.32 -1.92
N VAL A 202 18.72 -9.37 -1.80
CA VAL A 202 18.36 -8.43 -2.86
C VAL A 202 18.98 -7.07 -2.57
N LEU A 203 20.00 -6.70 -3.35
CA LEU A 203 20.66 -5.40 -3.25
C LEU A 203 19.94 -4.37 -4.10
N LEU A 204 19.69 -3.20 -3.51
CA LEU A 204 19.18 -2.05 -4.24
C LEU A 204 20.30 -1.39 -5.08
N PRO A 205 19.96 -0.79 -6.22
CA PRO A 205 20.91 0.02 -6.98
C PRO A 205 21.29 1.29 -6.21
N LYS A 206 22.28 2.03 -6.69
CA LYS A 206 22.60 3.36 -6.17
C LYS A 206 21.40 4.29 -6.35
N GLY A 207 20.97 4.92 -5.26
CA GLY A 207 19.90 5.91 -5.27
C GLY A 207 20.35 7.27 -5.79
N HIS A 208 19.38 8.03 -6.29
CA HIS A 208 19.52 9.41 -6.75
C HIS A 208 18.47 10.28 -6.08
N HIS A 209 18.88 11.48 -5.66
CA HIS A 209 17.97 12.48 -5.11
C HIS A 209 16.88 12.85 -6.13
N GLN A 210 15.61 12.78 -5.71
CA GLN A 210 14.47 13.14 -6.54
C GLN A 210 14.08 14.61 -6.32
N LYS A 211 13.98 15.36 -7.43
CA LYS A 211 13.51 16.75 -7.41
C LYS A 211 12.00 16.89 -7.22
N ASN A 212 11.23 15.80 -7.29
CA ASN A 212 9.79 15.82 -7.11
C ASN A 212 9.42 15.57 -5.63
N ASN A 213 8.20 15.93 -5.26
CA ASN A 213 7.69 15.78 -3.90
C ASN A 213 6.78 14.54 -3.75
N SER A 214 6.90 13.53 -4.62
CA SER A 214 6.10 12.32 -4.52
C SER A 214 6.53 11.50 -3.29
N SER A 215 5.55 11.04 -2.50
CA SER A 215 5.75 10.02 -1.45
C SER A 215 5.08 8.69 -1.80
N ARG A 216 4.90 8.42 -3.10
CA ARG A 216 4.51 7.10 -3.59
C ARG A 216 5.58 6.07 -3.25
N LEU A 217 5.16 4.92 -2.73
CA LEU A 217 6.03 3.80 -2.40
C LEU A 217 6.27 2.88 -3.61
N THR A 218 5.38 2.93 -4.59
CA THR A 218 5.40 2.18 -5.85
C THR A 218 5.62 3.12 -7.03
N HIS A 219 6.49 2.72 -7.95
CA HIS A 219 6.77 3.42 -9.19
C HIS A 219 5.47 3.63 -10.01
N PRO A 220 5.21 4.83 -10.57
CA PRO A 220 3.97 5.13 -11.28
C PRO A 220 3.61 4.21 -12.44
N SER A 221 4.62 3.67 -13.13
CA SER A 221 4.47 2.74 -14.25
C SER A 221 4.33 1.27 -13.86
N LEU A 222 4.35 0.94 -12.56
CA LEU A 222 4.08 -0.44 -12.15
C LEU A 222 2.61 -0.73 -12.38
N CYS A 223 2.30 -1.82 -13.10
CA CYS A 223 0.93 -2.23 -13.45
C CYS A 223 0.17 -1.28 -14.39
N ALA A 224 0.87 -0.33 -15.03
CA ALA A 224 0.32 0.59 -16.02
C ALA A 224 0.37 0.03 -17.44
#